data_AF-A0A355G0S2-F1
#
_entry.id   AF-A0A355G0S2-F1
#
_cell.length_a   1.000
_cell.length_b   1.000
_cell.length_c   1.000
_cell.angle_alpha   90.00
_cell.angle_beta   90.00
_cell.angle_gamma   90.00
#
_symmetry.space_group_name_H-M   'P 1'
#
loop_
_entity.id
_entity.type
_entity.pdbx_description
1 polymer ?
#
loop_
_entity_poly.entity_id
_entity_poly.type
_entity_poly.pdbx_seq_one_letter_code
_entity_poly.pdbx_strand_id
1 'polypeptide(L)'
;MLKGLLKFTAAAAAAAGTGYAIQNKIITPGAAVSRAANAVKVSTESKTDYDNGIALTPPMGWSSWNLFRNKINEELILQTAKAMVDSGLADAGYTYINLDDCWQSSSRDENGRMMGDLTNFPRGIKALVDDINAMGLKVGIYSSNGTHTCEDLPASLGHE
;
A
#
# COMPACT_ATOMS: atom_id res chain seq x y z
N MET A 1 -2.61 -1.19 -32.58
CA MET A 1 -3.27 0.15 -32.62
C MET A 1 -3.95 0.29 -31.27
N LEU A 2 -3.61 1.18 -30.34
CA LEU A 2 -3.39 2.63 -30.42
C LEU A 2 -2.56 3.05 -29.17
N LYS A 3 -1.45 3.78 -29.36
CA LYS A 3 -0.65 4.37 -28.27
C LYS A 3 -1.28 5.70 -27.86
N GLY A 4 -1.71 5.84 -26.60
CA GLY A 4 -2.20 7.11 -26.03
C GLY A 4 -1.07 7.85 -25.31
N LEU A 5 -0.45 8.82 -26.00
CA LEU A 5 0.51 9.75 -25.41
C LEU A 5 -0.25 10.94 -24.78
N LEU A 6 -0.17 11.12 -23.46
CA LEU A 6 -0.55 12.38 -22.82
C LEU A 6 0.52 13.44 -23.16
N LYS A 7 0.07 14.56 -23.75
CA LYS A 7 0.90 15.73 -24.07
C LYS A 7 0.87 16.71 -22.89
N PHE A 8 2.03 16.99 -22.31
CA PHE A 8 2.23 18.18 -21.46
C PHE A 8 2.47 19.40 -22.36
N THR A 9 1.65 20.44 -22.25
CA THR A 9 1.92 21.74 -22.87
C THR A 9 2.42 22.71 -21.81
N ALA A 10 3.69 23.08 -21.91
CA ALA A 10 4.29 24.19 -21.18
C ALA A 10 3.83 25.52 -21.80
N ALA A 11 3.36 26.46 -20.96
CA ALA A 11 3.03 27.81 -21.40
C ALA A 11 4.32 28.66 -21.44
N ALA A 12 4.65 29.17 -22.62
CA ALA A 12 5.77 30.08 -22.85
C ALA A 12 5.44 31.50 -22.39
N ALA A 13 6.34 32.12 -21.63
CA ALA A 13 6.29 33.54 -21.30
C ALA A 13 6.85 34.36 -22.46
N ALA A 14 6.02 35.20 -23.09
CA ALA A 14 6.44 36.13 -24.13
C ALA A 14 6.88 37.46 -23.50
N ALA A 15 8.14 37.83 -23.72
CA ALA A 15 8.68 39.15 -23.42
C ALA A 15 8.34 40.11 -24.56
N ALA A 16 7.64 41.20 -24.27
CA ALA A 16 7.42 42.30 -25.20
C ALA A 16 8.36 43.46 -24.85
N GLY A 17 9.38 43.67 -25.67
CA GLY A 17 10.16 44.90 -25.71
C GLY A 17 9.59 45.83 -26.79
N THR A 18 9.35 47.08 -26.43
CA THR A 18 9.17 48.18 -27.39
C THR A 18 9.85 49.42 -26.82
N GLY A 19 10.84 49.94 -27.52
CA GLY A 19 11.48 51.22 -27.19
C GLY A 19 10.84 52.38 -27.95
N TYR A 20 10.63 53.51 -27.26
CA TYR A 20 10.72 54.85 -27.84
C TYR A 20 11.02 55.89 -26.72
N ALA A 21 11.48 57.05 -27.15
CA ALA A 21 12.43 57.97 -26.51
C ALA A 21 12.00 58.80 -25.27
N ILE A 22 13.05 59.39 -24.67
CA ILE A 22 13.21 60.29 -23.51
C ILE A 22 12.25 61.49 -23.47
N GLN A 23 11.67 61.78 -22.29
CA GLN A 23 11.56 63.14 -21.73
C GLN A 23 11.52 63.13 -20.19
N ASN A 24 12.41 63.94 -19.59
CA ASN A 24 12.46 64.24 -18.16
C ASN A 24 11.18 64.96 -17.69
N LYS A 25 10.43 64.36 -16.76
CA LYS A 25 9.59 65.11 -15.80
C LYS A 25 9.31 64.28 -14.55
N ILE A 26 9.74 64.83 -13.42
CA ILE A 26 9.45 64.36 -12.06
C ILE A 26 7.93 64.52 -11.83
N ILE A 27 7.23 63.43 -11.53
CA ILE A 27 5.84 63.47 -11.06
C ILE A 27 5.73 62.63 -9.78
N THR A 28 5.21 63.31 -8.75
CA THR A 28 4.98 63.02 -7.32
C THR A 28 4.38 61.64 -6.99
N PRO A 29 4.68 61.02 -5.81
CA PRO A 29 4.09 59.74 -5.43
C PRO A 29 2.61 59.90 -5.07
N GLY A 30 1.72 59.37 -5.91
CA GLY A 30 0.28 59.44 -5.71
C GLY A 30 -0.44 58.21 -6.24
N ALA A 31 -0.57 57.22 -5.36
CA ALA A 31 -1.62 56.19 -5.29
C ALA A 31 -1.92 55.24 -6.48
N ALA A 32 -2.17 54.00 -6.06
CA ALA A 32 -3.02 52.98 -6.69
C ALA A 32 -2.39 52.07 -7.76
N VAL A 33 -1.85 50.93 -7.30
CA VAL A 33 -2.19 49.64 -7.91
C VAL A 33 -2.49 48.65 -6.78
N SER A 34 -3.76 48.43 -6.49
CA SER A 34 -4.20 47.31 -5.63
C SER A 34 -3.80 46.01 -6.32
N ARG A 35 -2.86 45.26 -5.73
CA ARG A 35 -2.60 43.88 -6.16
C ARG A 35 -3.87 43.07 -5.91
N ALA A 36 -4.55 42.67 -6.97
CA ALA A 36 -5.60 41.67 -6.91
C ALA A 36 -4.97 40.33 -6.50
N ALA A 37 -4.98 40.03 -5.20
CA ALA A 37 -4.74 38.70 -4.70
C ALA A 37 -6.01 37.88 -4.93
N ASN A 38 -6.17 37.33 -6.13
CA ASN A 38 -7.11 36.24 -6.31
C ASN A 38 -6.54 35.03 -5.56
N ALA A 39 -7.04 34.81 -4.35
CA ALA A 39 -6.83 33.57 -3.62
C ALA A 39 -7.42 32.44 -4.46
N VAL A 40 -6.55 31.66 -5.10
CA VAL A 40 -6.93 30.38 -5.72
C VAL A 40 -7.47 29.52 -4.58
N LYS A 41 -8.79 29.36 -4.50
CA LYS A 41 -9.42 28.37 -3.63
C LYS A 41 -9.14 27.01 -4.24
N VAL A 42 -8.08 26.36 -3.78
CA VAL A 42 -7.84 24.94 -4.04
C VAL A 42 -8.88 24.17 -3.22
N SER A 43 -9.97 23.78 -3.85
CA SER A 43 -10.89 22.79 -3.30
C SER A 43 -10.28 21.42 -3.53
N THR A 44 -9.67 20.83 -2.49
CA THR A 44 -9.41 19.40 -2.47
C THR A 44 -10.73 18.71 -2.18
N GLU A 45 -11.41 18.18 -3.19
CA GLU A 45 -12.40 17.13 -2.92
C GLU A 45 -11.65 15.95 -2.30
N SER A 46 -11.89 15.71 -1.02
CA SER A 46 -11.50 14.49 -0.35
C SER A 46 -12.31 13.36 -0.96
N LYS A 47 -11.78 12.72 -2.00
CA LYS A 47 -12.41 11.53 -2.58
C LYS A 47 -12.28 10.39 -1.57
N THR A 48 -13.38 10.04 -0.90
CA THR A 48 -13.49 8.92 0.05
C THR A 48 -13.55 7.57 -0.66
N ASP A 49 -12.77 7.37 -1.72
CA ASP A 49 -12.86 6.20 -2.61
C ASP A 49 -12.12 4.96 -2.06
N TYR A 50 -11.56 5.08 -0.85
CA TYR A 50 -10.83 4.01 -0.16
C TYR A 50 -11.61 3.41 1.01
N ASP A 51 -12.84 3.87 1.27
CA ASP A 51 -13.71 3.25 2.27
C ASP A 51 -14.26 1.93 1.72
N ASN A 52 -13.71 0.83 2.22
CA ASN A 52 -14.15 -0.53 1.93
C ASN A 52 -14.94 -1.14 3.10
N GLY A 53 -15.34 -0.35 4.10
CA GLY A 53 -16.14 -0.78 5.24
C GLY A 53 -15.43 -1.72 6.22
N ILE A 54 -14.10 -1.89 6.11
CA ILE A 54 -13.30 -2.73 7.00
C ILE A 54 -12.30 -1.90 7.81
N ALA A 55 -11.72 -2.51 8.85
CA ALA A 55 -10.71 -1.88 9.72
C ALA A 55 -11.15 -0.52 10.32
N LEU A 56 -12.43 -0.41 10.74
CA LEU A 56 -12.99 0.78 11.41
C LEU A 56 -12.24 1.15 12.71
N THR A 57 -11.53 0.20 13.30
CA THR A 57 -10.51 0.39 14.32
C THR A 57 -9.19 -0.19 13.83
N PRO A 58 -8.03 0.26 14.35
CA PRO A 58 -6.75 -0.33 14.01
C PRO A 58 -6.77 -1.87 14.17
N PRO A 59 -6.33 -2.65 13.17
CA PRO A 59 -6.29 -4.09 13.29
C PRO A 59 -5.23 -4.49 14.32
N MET A 60 -5.60 -5.43 15.18
CA MET A 60 -4.72 -5.96 16.24
C MET A 60 -4.45 -7.44 16.00
N GLY A 61 -3.20 -7.85 16.16
CA GLY A 61 -2.79 -9.22 15.91
C GLY A 61 -1.28 -9.41 16.06
N TRP A 62 -0.78 -10.42 15.37
CA TRP A 62 0.61 -10.85 15.40
C TRP A 62 1.12 -11.10 13.97
N SER A 63 2.42 -10.89 13.73
CA SER A 63 3.10 -11.25 12.48
C SER A 63 4.33 -12.10 12.78
N SER A 64 4.60 -13.07 11.90
CA SER A 64 5.70 -14.03 12.04
C SER A 64 7.10 -13.42 11.96
N TRP A 65 7.25 -12.29 11.28
CA TRP A 65 8.56 -11.81 10.80
C TRP A 65 9.58 -11.53 11.91
N ASN A 66 9.21 -10.74 12.91
CA ASN A 66 10.17 -10.15 13.85
C ASN A 66 10.93 -11.20 14.69
N LEU A 67 10.31 -12.37 14.93
CA LEU A 67 10.93 -13.45 15.68
C LEU A 67 11.43 -14.58 14.77
N PHE A 68 10.61 -15.01 13.80
CA PHE A 68 10.85 -16.23 13.06
C PHE A 68 11.50 -16.01 11.69
N ARG A 69 11.38 -14.81 11.11
CA ARG A 69 11.81 -14.52 9.74
C ARG A 69 11.29 -15.61 8.78
N ASN A 70 12.18 -16.22 8.01
CA ASN A 70 11.90 -17.28 7.06
C ASN A 70 11.70 -18.69 7.68
N LYS A 71 11.74 -18.82 9.02
CA LYS A 71 11.63 -20.11 9.72
C LYS A 71 10.22 -20.34 10.25
N ILE A 72 9.25 -20.30 9.36
CA ILE A 72 7.84 -20.57 9.68
C ILE A 72 7.41 -21.92 9.11
N ASN A 73 6.52 -22.60 9.83
CA ASN A 73 5.87 -23.83 9.36
C ASN A 73 4.47 -23.93 9.97
N GLU A 74 3.68 -24.88 9.48
CA GLU A 74 2.29 -25.06 9.86
C GLU A 74 2.10 -25.24 11.37
N GLU A 75 2.93 -26.08 12.00
CA GLU A 75 2.85 -26.35 13.44
C GLU A 75 3.10 -25.08 14.26
N LEU A 76 4.16 -24.33 13.94
CA LEU A 76 4.52 -23.09 14.61
C LEU A 76 3.38 -22.07 14.56
N ILE A 77 2.78 -21.89 13.39
CA ILE A 77 1.71 -20.92 13.21
C ILE A 77 0.46 -21.36 13.98
N LEU A 78 0.10 -22.64 13.96
CA LEU A 78 -1.03 -23.17 14.73
C LEU A 78 -0.81 -23.06 16.24
N GLN A 79 0.40 -23.35 16.72
CA GLN A 79 0.75 -23.18 18.13
C GLN A 79 0.70 -21.71 18.55
N THR A 80 1.14 -20.79 17.69
CA THR A 80 1.04 -19.35 17.93
C THR A 80 -0.41 -18.88 17.99
N ALA A 81 -1.25 -19.33 17.06
CA ALA A 81 -2.68 -19.04 17.04
C ALA A 81 -3.36 -19.57 18.33
N LYS A 82 -3.07 -20.81 18.71
CA LYS A 82 -3.57 -21.40 19.95
C LYS A 82 -3.12 -20.61 21.18
N ALA A 83 -1.84 -20.24 21.27
CA ALA A 83 -1.31 -19.46 22.38
C ALA A 83 -1.98 -18.07 22.49
N MET A 84 -2.31 -17.44 21.35
CA MET A 84 -3.02 -16.16 21.34
C MET A 84 -4.45 -16.29 21.90
N VAL A 85 -5.12 -17.42 21.66
CA VAL A 85 -6.42 -17.74 22.28
C VAL A 85 -6.25 -18.06 23.77
N ASP A 86 -5.39 -19.03 24.11
CA ASP A 86 -5.23 -19.53 25.48
C ASP A 86 -4.77 -18.44 26.47
N SER A 87 -3.99 -17.47 25.99
CA SER A 87 -3.51 -16.35 26.82
C SER A 87 -4.54 -15.24 27.05
N GLY A 88 -5.69 -15.29 26.37
CA GLY A 88 -6.71 -14.22 26.42
C GLY A 88 -6.39 -13.01 25.53
N LEU A 89 -5.33 -13.04 24.73
CA LEU A 89 -5.03 -11.96 23.78
C LEU A 89 -6.12 -11.85 22.69
N ALA A 90 -6.66 -12.98 22.24
CA ALA A 90 -7.79 -12.99 21.32
C ALA A 90 -9.01 -12.24 21.90
N ASP A 91 -9.34 -12.49 23.17
CA ASP A 91 -10.43 -11.81 23.89
C ASP A 91 -10.14 -10.32 24.08
N ALA A 92 -8.87 -9.94 24.19
CA ALA A 92 -8.42 -8.55 24.24
C ALA A 92 -8.39 -7.85 22.86
N GLY A 93 -8.76 -8.55 21.78
CA GLY A 93 -8.92 -7.97 20.44
C GLY A 93 -7.81 -8.32 19.44
N TYR A 94 -6.76 -9.05 19.84
CA TYR A 94 -5.71 -9.52 18.93
C TYR A 94 -6.24 -10.69 18.10
N THR A 95 -6.80 -10.41 16.93
CA THR A 95 -7.53 -11.40 16.14
C THR A 95 -6.87 -11.79 14.82
N TYR A 96 -5.77 -11.14 14.42
CA TYR A 96 -5.06 -11.44 13.18
C TYR A 96 -3.78 -12.25 13.43
N ILE A 97 -3.61 -13.35 12.69
CA ILE A 97 -2.36 -14.11 12.54
C ILE A 97 -1.84 -13.85 11.14
N ASN A 98 -0.80 -13.03 11.02
CA ASN A 98 -0.22 -12.66 9.73
C ASN A 98 0.97 -13.55 9.41
N LEU A 99 0.87 -14.29 8.31
CA LEU A 99 2.02 -14.95 7.70
C LEU A 99 2.76 -13.91 6.86
N ASP A 100 3.96 -13.57 7.31
CA ASP A 100 4.89 -12.75 6.54
C ASP A 100 5.55 -13.57 5.42
N ASP A 101 6.67 -13.10 4.86
CA ASP A 101 7.36 -13.79 3.75
C ASP A 101 7.71 -15.27 4.07
N CYS A 102 8.02 -16.03 3.02
CA CYS A 102 8.39 -17.44 3.08
C CYS A 102 7.25 -18.44 3.38
N TRP A 103 5.99 -18.06 3.14
CA TRP A 103 4.87 -19.02 3.13
C TRP A 103 4.72 -19.73 1.78
N GLN A 104 5.10 -19.06 0.69
CA GLN A 104 4.92 -19.52 -0.68
C GLN A 104 6.06 -20.43 -1.17
N SER A 105 5.73 -21.31 -2.11
CA SER A 105 6.68 -22.08 -2.89
C SER A 105 7.55 -21.15 -3.75
N SER A 106 8.77 -21.60 -4.05
CA SER A 106 9.65 -20.93 -5.02
C SER A 106 9.15 -21.00 -6.47
N SER A 107 8.10 -21.78 -6.72
CA SER A 107 7.49 -21.94 -8.05
C SER A 107 6.00 -21.61 -8.03
N ARG A 108 5.50 -21.20 -9.20
CA ARG A 108 4.06 -21.08 -9.49
C ARG A 108 3.53 -22.37 -10.10
N ASP A 109 2.21 -22.58 -10.04
CA ASP A 109 1.58 -23.70 -10.73
C ASP A 109 1.62 -23.54 -12.26
N GLU A 110 1.14 -24.54 -12.99
CA GLU A 110 1.08 -24.54 -14.47
C GLU A 110 0.26 -23.38 -15.06
N ASN A 111 -0.60 -22.76 -14.26
CA ASN A 111 -1.45 -21.63 -14.62
C ASN A 111 -0.89 -20.29 -14.13
N GLY A 112 0.32 -20.28 -13.55
CA GLY A 112 0.96 -19.09 -13.00
C GLY A 112 0.41 -18.64 -11.64
N ARG A 113 -0.32 -19.48 -10.90
CA ARG A 113 -0.83 -19.15 -9.55
C ARG A 113 0.24 -19.38 -8.48
N MET A 114 0.21 -18.55 -7.43
CA MET A 114 1.04 -18.77 -6.24
C MET A 114 0.63 -20.08 -5.56
N MET A 115 1.62 -20.80 -5.06
CA MET A 115 1.45 -22.04 -4.31
C MET A 115 2.04 -21.87 -2.92
N GLY A 116 1.48 -22.51 -1.90
CA GLY A 116 2.13 -22.63 -0.60
C GLY A 116 3.32 -23.58 -0.66
N ASP A 117 4.32 -23.38 0.21
CA ASP A 117 5.41 -24.34 0.36
C ASP A 117 4.93 -25.58 1.13
N LEU A 118 4.71 -26.70 0.42
CA LEU A 118 4.24 -27.95 1.02
C LEU A 118 5.29 -28.64 1.92
N THR A 119 6.54 -28.19 1.92
CA THR A 119 7.55 -28.70 2.86
C THR A 119 7.27 -28.17 4.26
N ASN A 120 7.01 -26.86 4.36
CA ASN A 120 6.73 -26.19 5.62
C ASN A 120 5.24 -26.23 5.99
N PHE A 121 4.36 -26.34 4.99
CA PHE A 121 2.90 -26.36 5.13
C PHE A 121 2.32 -27.62 4.46
N PRO A 122 2.52 -28.81 5.04
CA PRO A 122 2.22 -30.09 4.38
C PRO A 122 0.74 -30.31 4.08
N ARG A 123 -0.19 -29.68 4.82
CA ARG A 123 -1.62 -29.72 4.50
C ARG A 123 -2.06 -28.57 3.60
N GLY A 124 -1.14 -27.68 3.25
CA GLY A 124 -1.37 -26.48 2.45
C GLY A 124 -1.97 -25.33 3.26
N ILE A 125 -1.81 -24.12 2.72
CA ILE A 125 -2.23 -22.87 3.39
C ILE A 125 -3.73 -22.83 3.65
N LYS A 126 -4.56 -23.43 2.78
CA LYS A 126 -6.02 -23.47 3.00
C LYS A 126 -6.37 -24.19 4.31
N ALA A 127 -5.79 -25.36 4.56
CA ALA A 127 -6.07 -26.13 5.78
C ALA A 127 -5.62 -25.35 7.03
N LEU A 128 -4.45 -24.70 6.96
CA LEU A 128 -3.98 -23.81 8.02
C LEU A 128 -4.98 -22.67 8.29
N VAL A 129 -5.49 -22.02 7.24
CA VAL A 129 -6.47 -20.94 7.36
C VAL A 129 -7.77 -21.44 7.99
N ASP A 130 -8.28 -22.59 7.54
CA ASP A 130 -9.51 -23.19 8.07
C ASP A 130 -9.37 -23.46 9.58
N ASP A 131 -8.23 -24.01 10.02
CA ASP A 131 -7.96 -24.29 11.44
C ASP A 131 -7.88 -23.00 12.27
N ILE A 132 -7.18 -21.96 11.79
CA ILE A 132 -7.07 -20.68 12.49
C ILE A 132 -8.44 -19.98 12.56
N ASN A 133 -9.23 -20.05 11.49
CA ASN A 133 -10.59 -19.49 11.48
C ASN A 133 -11.53 -20.23 12.44
N ALA A 134 -11.38 -21.55 12.59
CA ALA A 134 -12.14 -22.32 13.58
C ALA A 134 -11.83 -21.90 15.03
N MET A 135 -10.66 -21.28 15.29
CA MET A 135 -10.30 -20.69 16.57
C MET A 135 -10.86 -19.26 16.79
N GLY A 136 -11.64 -18.72 15.84
CA GLY A 136 -12.16 -17.35 15.89
C GLY A 136 -11.16 -16.27 15.46
N LEU A 137 -10.00 -16.69 14.94
CA LEU A 137 -8.94 -15.80 14.46
C LEU A 137 -9.03 -15.59 12.94
N LYS A 138 -8.34 -14.58 12.43
CA LYS A 138 -8.26 -14.20 11.03
C LYS A 138 -6.83 -14.37 10.54
N VAL A 139 -6.65 -14.69 9.26
CA VAL A 139 -5.33 -14.85 8.66
C VAL A 139 -5.02 -13.68 7.74
N GLY A 140 -3.86 -13.07 7.92
CA GLY A 140 -3.24 -12.18 6.94
C GLY A 140 -2.15 -12.92 6.16
N ILE A 141 -1.93 -12.52 4.91
CA ILE A 141 -0.93 -13.13 4.03
C ILE A 141 -0.12 -12.04 3.33
N TYR A 142 1.15 -12.35 3.07
CA TYR A 142 2.10 -11.41 2.49
C TYR A 142 2.36 -11.66 1.01
N SER A 143 2.57 -10.57 0.28
CA SER A 143 3.20 -10.54 -1.04
C SER A 143 3.91 -9.18 -1.21
N SER A 144 4.57 -8.98 -2.35
CA SER A 144 5.24 -7.73 -2.72
C SER A 144 4.69 -7.18 -4.04
N ASN A 145 4.69 -5.86 -4.19
CA ASN A 145 4.46 -5.19 -5.47
C ASN A 145 5.74 -5.19 -6.32
N GLY A 146 6.23 -6.39 -6.59
CA GLY A 146 7.44 -6.67 -7.37
C GLY A 146 7.33 -8.05 -8.00
N THR A 147 8.30 -8.40 -8.83
CA THR A 147 8.39 -9.76 -9.40
C THR A 147 8.82 -10.78 -8.36
N HIS A 148 9.54 -10.33 -7.31
CA HIS A 148 9.96 -11.13 -6.18
C HIS A 148 9.62 -10.43 -4.85
N THR A 149 9.51 -11.22 -3.80
CA THR A 149 9.41 -10.73 -2.43
C THR A 149 10.77 -10.29 -1.90
N CYS A 150 10.82 -9.83 -0.65
CA CYS A 150 12.07 -9.44 -0.02
C CYS A 150 13.04 -10.62 0.16
N GLU A 151 12.54 -11.85 0.24
CA GLU A 151 13.32 -13.10 0.34
C GLU A 151 13.43 -13.84 -1.00
N ASP A 152 13.37 -13.11 -2.12
CA ASP A 152 13.56 -13.64 -3.48
C ASP A 152 12.59 -14.76 -3.90
N LEU A 153 11.37 -14.79 -3.32
CA LEU A 153 10.31 -15.72 -3.70
C LEU A 153 9.30 -15.07 -4.68
N PRO A 154 8.49 -15.84 -5.43
CA PRO A 154 7.49 -15.28 -6.35
C PRO A 154 6.55 -14.27 -5.66
N ALA A 155 6.41 -13.07 -6.24
CA ALA A 155 5.53 -12.01 -5.77
C ALA A 155 4.49 -11.60 -6.82
N SER A 156 3.60 -10.64 -6.50
CA SER A 156 2.33 -10.45 -7.21
C SER A 156 2.36 -9.53 -8.45
N LEU A 157 3.46 -8.86 -8.79
CA LEU A 157 3.44 -7.93 -9.93
C LEU A 157 3.10 -8.64 -11.25
N GLY A 158 2.01 -8.23 -11.89
CA GLY A 158 1.48 -8.84 -13.12
C GLY A 158 0.64 -10.12 -12.89
N HIS A 159 0.37 -10.45 -11.62
CA HIS A 159 -0.38 -11.60 -11.16
C HIS A 159 -1.23 -11.24 -9.91
N GLU A 160 -1.75 -10.01 -9.84
CA GLU A 160 -2.57 -9.48 -8.74
C GLU A 160 -3.92 -10.19 -8.60
#